data_AF-A0AAW0YNB8-F1
#
_entry.id   AF-A0AAW0YNB8-F1
#
_cell.length_a   1.000
_cell.length_b   1.000
_cell.length_c   1.000
_cell.angle_alpha   90.00
_cell.angle_beta   90.00
_cell.angle_gamma   90.00
#
_symmetry.space_group_name_H-M   'P 1'
#
loop_
_entity.id
_entity.type
_entity.pdbx_description
1 polymer ?
#
loop_
_entity_poly.entity_id
_entity_poly.type
_entity_poly.pdbx_seq_one_letter_code
_entity_poly.pdbx_strand_id
1 'polypeptide(L)'
;FGYSVGGKLAIASISWPNEWVILVGSLLSTIGAGLQSLTGAPRLLQAISKDGIIPFLLPFSQSSARGEPLRALLLTGCICQLGILIGNLDYIAPILSMFFLMCYGFVNLACALQTLLRTPNWRPRFKYYHWSLSFVGLSLCITVMFMTSWYYALLAMLIAGIIYKYIEFRGAEKEWGDGIRGLALSAARYSLLRLEEGPPHTKNWRPQILILAKLTKDLVPKYKKLFTFASQLKAGKGLTIGVSVIEGDYSKSYGESHAAKQSLRRAMNEEKVKGFVDTLIAKNITEGISH
;
A
#
# COMPACT_ATOMS: atom_id res chain seq x y z
N PHE A 1 17.84 23.09 -26.53
CA PHE A 1 17.77 24.44 -25.90
C PHE A 1 19.12 25.13 -26.06
N GLY A 2 19.18 26.46 -26.22
CA GLY A 2 20.43 27.23 -26.20
C GLY A 2 21.10 27.45 -27.56
N TYR A 3 20.46 28.22 -28.46
CA TYR A 3 21.23 28.90 -29.50
C TYR A 3 22.08 29.97 -28.82
N SER A 4 23.35 29.65 -28.67
CA SER A 4 24.37 30.59 -28.28
C SER A 4 24.47 31.69 -29.33
N VAL A 5 24.39 32.96 -28.90
CA VAL A 5 24.79 34.08 -29.74
C VAL A 5 26.32 34.01 -29.86
N GLY A 6 26.83 33.50 -30.99
CA GLY A 6 28.25 33.53 -31.32
C GLY A 6 29.18 32.56 -30.54
N GLY A 7 28.67 31.44 -30.01
CA GLY A 7 29.46 30.44 -29.28
C GLY A 7 29.61 30.68 -27.76
N LYS A 8 29.09 31.79 -27.22
CA LYS A 8 29.01 32.08 -25.78
C LYS A 8 27.61 31.86 -25.19
N LEU A 9 27.54 31.55 -23.89
CA LEU A 9 26.29 31.51 -23.13
C LEU A 9 25.65 32.91 -23.12
N ALA A 10 24.45 33.06 -23.69
CA ALA A 10 23.77 34.37 -23.81
C ALA A 10 23.48 35.04 -22.46
N ILE A 11 23.35 34.25 -21.38
CA ILE A 11 23.15 34.79 -20.03
C ILE A 11 24.46 35.32 -19.42
N ALA A 12 25.62 34.84 -19.89
CA ALA A 12 26.92 35.34 -19.46
C ALA A 12 27.21 36.72 -20.07
N SER A 13 26.82 36.97 -21.32
CA SER A 13 27.01 38.27 -21.98
C SER A 13 26.18 39.41 -21.38
N ILE A 14 25.11 39.10 -20.64
CA ILE A 14 24.26 40.08 -19.96
C ILE A 14 24.76 40.35 -18.53
N SER A 15 25.70 39.55 -18.02
CA SER A 15 26.11 39.62 -16.62
C SER A 15 27.07 40.76 -16.31
N TRP A 16 26.82 41.45 -15.19
CA TRP A 16 27.72 42.44 -14.58
C TRP A 16 28.18 41.87 -13.22
N PRO A 17 29.46 41.98 -12.82
CA PRO A 17 30.53 42.81 -13.37
C PRO A 17 31.36 42.19 -14.53
N ASN A 18 31.34 40.87 -14.73
CA ASN A 18 32.11 40.22 -15.79
C ASN A 18 31.46 38.86 -16.18
N GLU A 19 31.53 38.48 -17.46
CA GLU A 19 31.00 37.21 -18.02
C GLU A 19 31.51 35.97 -17.23
N TRP A 20 32.74 36.03 -16.74
CA TRP A 20 33.38 34.97 -15.98
C TRP A 20 32.68 34.61 -14.67
N VAL A 21 31.92 35.55 -14.09
CA VAL A 21 31.18 35.31 -12.85
C VAL A 21 30.12 34.22 -13.06
N ILE A 22 29.40 34.28 -14.18
CA ILE A 22 28.40 33.28 -14.53
C ILE A 22 29.06 31.96 -14.94
N LEU A 23 30.16 32.00 -15.70
CA LEU A 23 30.85 30.79 -16.15
C LEU A 23 31.43 30.00 -14.97
N VAL A 24 32.21 30.66 -14.10
CA VAL A 24 32.80 30.02 -12.91
C VAL A 24 31.71 29.64 -11.91
N GLY A 25 30.72 30.51 -11.69
CA GLY A 25 29.62 30.26 -10.77
C GLY A 25 28.77 29.05 -11.19
N SER A 26 28.41 28.95 -12.47
CA SER A 26 27.63 27.81 -12.99
C SER A 26 28.44 26.50 -12.97
N LEU A 27 29.75 26.55 -13.24
CA LEU A 27 30.63 25.39 -13.12
C LEU A 27 30.69 24.88 -11.66
N LEU A 28 30.97 25.76 -10.70
CA LEU A 28 31.02 25.39 -9.29
C LEU A 28 29.66 24.90 -8.78
N SER A 29 28.56 25.53 -9.21
CA SER A 29 27.20 25.12 -8.86
C SER A 29 26.86 23.73 -9.40
N THR A 30 27.21 23.42 -10.65
CA THR A 30 26.95 22.10 -11.25
C THR A 30 27.80 20.99 -10.62
N ILE A 31 29.07 21.25 -10.30
CA ILE A 31 29.92 20.32 -9.54
C ILE A 31 29.32 20.06 -8.16
N GLY A 32 28.89 21.12 -7.45
CA GLY A 32 28.26 20.99 -6.13
C GLY A 32 26.97 20.15 -6.15
N ALA A 33 26.06 20.44 -7.09
CA ALA A 33 24.82 19.69 -7.27
C ALA A 33 25.08 18.21 -7.67
N GLY A 34 26.10 17.97 -8.49
CA GLY A 34 26.56 16.63 -8.86
C GLY A 34 27.06 15.83 -7.66
N LEU A 35 27.94 16.43 -6.84
CA LEU A 35 28.46 15.80 -5.62
C LEU A 35 27.36 15.52 -4.59
N GLN A 36 26.41 16.43 -4.42
CA GLN A 36 25.25 16.22 -3.56
C GLN A 36 24.42 15.02 -4.03
N SER A 37 24.16 14.93 -5.33
CA SER A 37 23.38 13.82 -5.90
C SER A 37 24.11 12.48 -5.79
N LEU A 38 25.43 12.48 -6.03
CA LEU A 38 26.29 11.29 -5.94
C LEU A 38 26.42 10.76 -4.52
N THR A 39 26.34 11.62 -3.51
CA THR A 39 26.38 11.22 -2.09
C THR A 39 25.00 10.88 -1.53
N GLY A 40 23.94 11.53 -2.02
CA GLY A 40 22.56 11.32 -1.59
C GLY A 40 21.94 10.01 -2.07
N ALA A 41 22.05 9.72 -3.38
CA ALA A 41 21.39 8.54 -3.98
C ALA A 41 21.83 7.19 -3.37
N PRO A 42 23.14 6.92 -3.14
CA PRO A 42 23.57 5.67 -2.50
C PRO A 42 23.03 5.49 -1.08
N ARG A 43 22.88 6.58 -0.32
CA ARG A 43 22.35 6.55 1.05
C ARG A 43 20.85 6.23 1.05
N LEU A 44 20.09 6.78 0.10
CA LEU A 44 18.68 6.43 -0.08
C LEU A 44 18.52 4.95 -0.45
N LEU A 45 19.33 4.44 -1.38
CA LEU A 45 19.30 3.03 -1.77
C LEU A 45 19.66 2.11 -0.59
N GLN A 46 20.67 2.48 0.20
CA GLN A 46 21.07 1.74 1.38
C GLN A 46 19.93 1.70 2.43
N ALA A 47 19.25 2.82 2.67
CA ALA A 47 18.12 2.88 3.61
C ALA A 47 16.98 1.94 3.19
N ILE A 48 16.57 1.99 1.91
CA ILE A 48 15.54 1.09 1.36
C ILE A 48 15.97 -0.38 1.49
N SER A 49 17.26 -0.67 1.28
CA SER A 49 17.80 -2.03 1.38
C SER A 49 17.81 -2.57 2.81
N LYS A 50 17.99 -1.69 3.81
CA LYS A 50 17.97 -2.06 5.23
C LYS A 50 16.59 -2.45 5.74
N ASP A 51 15.53 -1.89 5.15
CA ASP A 51 14.14 -2.24 5.53
C ASP A 51 13.78 -3.69 5.13
N GLY A 52 14.56 -4.33 4.25
CA GLY A 52 14.39 -5.73 3.88
C GLY A 52 13.08 -6.00 3.13
N ILE A 53 12.48 -4.96 2.54
CA ILE A 53 11.23 -5.03 1.78
C ILE A 53 11.46 -5.73 0.43
N ILE A 54 12.62 -5.45 -0.19
CA ILE A 54 12.99 -5.94 -1.51
C ILE A 54 14.21 -6.87 -1.37
N PRO A 55 14.05 -8.20 -1.46
CA PRO A 55 15.12 -9.15 -1.13
C PRO A 55 16.32 -9.05 -2.08
N PHE A 56 16.12 -8.72 -3.36
CA PHE A 56 17.24 -8.56 -4.29
C PHE A 56 18.10 -7.31 -4.00
N LEU A 57 17.60 -6.35 -3.22
CA LEU A 57 18.37 -5.17 -2.81
C LEU A 57 19.17 -5.37 -1.52
N LEU A 58 18.97 -6.48 -0.79
CA LEU A 58 19.69 -6.80 0.44
C LEU A 58 21.22 -6.67 0.35
N PRO A 59 21.91 -7.04 -0.76
CA PRO A 59 23.35 -6.88 -0.88
C PRO A 59 23.84 -5.42 -0.75
N PHE A 60 22.98 -4.44 -1.05
CA PHE A 60 23.27 -3.00 -0.95
C PHE A 60 23.05 -2.42 0.46
N SER A 61 22.52 -3.21 1.40
CA SER A 61 22.36 -2.79 2.81
C SER A 61 23.71 -2.71 3.55
N GLN A 62 24.74 -3.41 3.06
CA GLN A 62 26.05 -3.48 3.70
C GLN A 62 26.73 -2.10 3.74
N SER A 63 27.25 -1.77 4.92
CA SER A 63 28.02 -0.56 5.16
C SER A 63 29.49 -0.93 5.38
N SER A 64 30.40 -0.09 4.89
CA SER A 64 31.80 -0.14 5.31
C SER A 64 31.94 0.26 6.79
N ALA A 65 33.10 0.00 7.40
CA ALA A 65 33.43 0.34 8.79
C ALA A 65 33.23 1.84 9.11
N ARG A 66 33.28 2.71 8.10
CA ARG A 66 33.07 4.17 8.22
C ARG A 66 31.63 4.62 7.96
N GLY A 67 30.67 3.71 7.79
CA GLY A 67 29.28 4.07 7.48
C GLY A 67 28.98 4.28 5.99
N GLU A 68 29.96 4.06 5.10
CA GLU A 68 29.82 4.35 3.67
C GLU A 68 29.23 3.17 2.87
N PRO A 69 28.20 3.41 2.03
CA PRO A 69 27.55 2.37 1.23
C PRO A 69 28.30 2.13 -0.10
N LEU A 70 29.45 1.47 -0.06
CA LEU A 70 30.32 1.26 -1.23
C LEU A 70 29.59 0.57 -2.41
N ARG A 71 28.79 -0.47 -2.14
CA ARG A 71 28.07 -1.21 -3.19
C ARG A 71 26.99 -0.36 -3.86
N ALA A 72 26.26 0.45 -3.09
CA ALA A 72 25.25 1.36 -3.62
C ALA A 72 25.90 2.52 -4.39
N LEU A 73 27.08 2.99 -3.94
CA LEU A 73 27.85 4.01 -4.61
C LEU A 73 28.34 3.51 -5.97
N LEU A 74 28.87 2.29 -6.05
CA LEU A 74 29.26 1.66 -7.31
C LEU A 74 28.08 1.55 -8.28
N LEU A 75 26.91 1.09 -7.82
CA LEU A 75 25.71 1.03 -8.67
C LEU A 75 25.30 2.41 -9.18
N THR A 76 25.30 3.41 -8.31
CA THR A 76 24.97 4.80 -8.68
C THR A 76 25.97 5.32 -9.71
N GLY A 77 27.27 5.07 -9.52
CA GLY A 77 28.32 5.42 -10.46
C GLY A 77 28.14 4.76 -11.83
N CYS A 78 27.79 3.47 -11.86
CA CYS A 78 27.48 2.77 -13.12
C CYS A 78 26.29 3.38 -13.85
N ILE A 79 25.19 3.71 -13.14
CA ILE A 79 24.00 4.34 -13.74
C ILE A 79 24.33 5.74 -14.26
N CYS A 80 25.08 6.53 -13.48
CA CYS A 80 25.56 7.85 -13.92
C CYS A 80 26.44 7.74 -15.16
N GLN A 81 27.32 6.74 -15.24
CA GLN A 81 28.18 6.51 -16.39
C GLN A 81 27.36 6.21 -17.65
N LEU A 82 26.28 5.42 -17.55
CA LEU A 82 25.37 5.19 -18.67
C LEU A 82 24.72 6.50 -19.16
N GLY A 83 24.34 7.39 -18.24
CA GLY A 83 23.84 8.71 -18.57
C GLY A 83 24.88 9.58 -19.30
N ILE A 84 26.12 9.57 -18.83
CA ILE A 84 27.22 10.33 -19.46
C ILE A 84 27.50 9.83 -20.89
N LEU A 85 27.43 8.50 -21.12
CA LEU A 85 27.65 7.90 -22.44
C LEU A 85 26.63 8.33 -23.50
N ILE A 86 25.41 8.75 -23.11
CA ILE A 86 24.42 9.30 -24.04
C ILE A 86 24.91 10.62 -24.67
N GLY A 87 25.79 11.36 -23.99
CA GLY A 87 26.53 12.50 -24.54
C GLY A 87 25.70 13.77 -24.81
N ASN A 88 24.37 13.70 -24.77
CA ASN A 88 23.48 14.83 -25.02
C ASN A 88 22.44 15.00 -23.89
N LEU A 89 22.51 16.16 -23.23
CA LEU A 89 21.61 16.55 -22.14
C LEU A 89 20.14 16.61 -22.56
N ASP A 90 19.85 16.99 -23.80
CA ASP A 90 18.48 17.14 -24.30
C ASP A 90 17.71 15.81 -24.31
N TYR A 91 18.41 14.67 -24.43
CA TYR A 91 17.78 13.34 -24.30
C TYR A 91 17.63 12.88 -22.85
N ILE A 92 18.55 13.32 -21.97
CA ILE A 92 18.57 12.91 -20.57
C ILE A 92 17.52 13.67 -19.75
N ALA A 93 17.33 14.97 -20.04
CA ALA A 93 16.45 15.83 -19.27
C ALA A 93 15.00 15.31 -19.18
N PRO A 94 14.33 14.90 -20.27
CA PRO A 94 12.98 14.33 -20.19
C PRO A 94 12.91 13.07 -19.33
N ILE A 95 13.93 12.20 -19.39
CA ILE A 95 13.97 10.95 -18.61
C ILE A 95 14.03 11.25 -17.11
N LEU A 96 14.91 12.17 -16.69
CA LEU A 96 14.99 12.58 -15.28
C LEU A 96 13.70 13.27 -14.82
N SER A 97 13.15 14.16 -15.64
CA SER A 97 11.89 14.84 -15.33
C SER A 97 10.75 13.84 -15.08
N MET A 98 10.68 12.73 -15.82
CA MET A 98 9.68 11.68 -15.59
C MET A 98 9.81 11.04 -14.20
N PHE A 99 11.04 10.69 -13.77
CA PHE A 99 11.27 10.09 -12.45
C PHE A 99 10.92 11.06 -11.31
N PHE A 100 11.27 12.34 -11.44
CA PHE A 100 10.92 13.35 -10.43
C PHE A 100 9.41 13.61 -10.38
N LEU A 101 8.76 13.80 -11.54
CA LEU A 101 7.31 14.03 -11.61
C LEU A 101 6.53 12.83 -11.06
N MET A 102 7.01 11.61 -11.31
CA MET A 102 6.40 10.40 -10.74
C MET A 102 6.51 10.38 -9.22
N CYS A 103 7.68 10.69 -8.66
CA CYS A 103 7.87 10.76 -7.21
C CYS A 103 6.93 11.79 -6.57
N TYR A 104 6.87 13.00 -7.14
CA TYR A 104 5.95 14.04 -6.69
C TYR A 104 4.48 13.63 -6.83
N GLY A 105 4.13 12.97 -7.92
CA GLY A 105 2.81 12.39 -8.15
C GLY A 105 2.42 11.40 -7.06
N PHE A 106 3.28 10.42 -6.75
CA PHE A 106 2.98 9.43 -5.72
C PHE A 106 2.89 10.00 -4.31
N VAL A 107 3.73 10.97 -3.96
CA VAL A 107 3.63 11.67 -2.67
C VAL A 107 2.28 12.39 -2.57
N ASN A 108 1.88 13.12 -3.62
CA ASN A 108 0.59 13.82 -3.67
C ASN A 108 -0.60 12.85 -3.61
N LEU A 109 -0.53 11.73 -4.36
CA LEU A 109 -1.55 10.69 -4.35
C LEU A 109 -1.69 10.06 -2.96
N ALA A 110 -0.57 9.68 -2.33
CA ALA A 110 -0.57 9.06 -1.01
C ALA A 110 -1.18 9.99 0.05
N CYS A 111 -0.79 11.27 0.06
CA CYS A 111 -1.35 12.28 0.94
C CYS A 111 -2.87 12.46 0.76
N ALA A 112 -3.33 12.55 -0.49
CA ALA A 112 -4.76 12.70 -0.79
C ALA A 112 -5.56 11.46 -0.37
N LEU A 113 -5.07 10.26 -0.71
CA LEU A 113 -5.73 9.00 -0.39
C LEU A 113 -5.79 8.76 1.12
N GLN A 114 -4.70 8.98 1.85
CA GLN A 114 -4.68 8.74 3.30
C GLN A 114 -5.66 9.65 4.05
N THR A 115 -5.81 10.90 3.60
CA THR A 115 -6.82 11.83 4.16
C THR A 115 -8.24 11.39 3.81
N LEU A 116 -8.50 11.02 2.56
CA LEU A 116 -9.83 10.63 2.09
C LEU A 116 -10.30 9.29 2.70
N LEU A 117 -9.37 8.35 2.84
CA LEU A 117 -9.62 7.03 3.44
C LEU A 117 -9.62 7.06 4.96
N ARG A 118 -9.29 8.19 5.60
CA ARG A 118 -9.17 8.32 7.07
C ARG A 118 -8.31 7.19 7.64
N THR A 119 -7.10 7.05 7.12
CA THR A 119 -6.15 6.05 7.61
C THR A 119 -5.88 6.28 9.12
N PRO A 120 -5.89 5.25 9.98
CA PRO A 120 -5.90 5.43 11.44
C PRO A 120 -4.77 6.32 12.00
N ASN A 121 -3.56 6.20 11.43
CA ASN A 121 -2.38 6.92 11.90
C ASN A 121 -2.13 8.26 11.16
N TRP A 122 -3.02 8.68 10.27
CA TRP A 122 -2.82 9.88 9.45
C TRP A 122 -3.53 11.11 10.05
N ARG A 123 -2.75 12.02 10.67
CA ARG A 123 -3.24 13.24 11.31
C ARG A 123 -2.34 14.45 10.99
N PRO A 124 -2.39 15.00 9.76
CA PRO A 124 -1.55 16.12 9.38
C PRO A 124 -1.90 17.36 10.22
N ARG A 125 -0.93 17.88 10.97
CA ARG A 125 -1.11 19.07 11.85
C ARG A 125 -0.80 20.40 11.17
N PHE A 126 -0.36 20.37 9.90
CA PHE A 126 0.04 21.57 9.18
C PHE A 126 -1.19 22.40 8.79
N LYS A 127 -1.17 23.70 9.14
CA LYS A 127 -2.33 24.61 9.02
C LYS A 127 -2.88 24.76 7.59
N TYR A 128 -2.02 24.79 6.58
CA TYR A 128 -2.42 25.00 5.18
C TYR A 128 -2.54 23.71 4.38
N TYR A 129 -2.53 22.55 5.04
CA TYR A 129 -2.72 21.29 4.37
C TYR A 129 -4.21 21.06 4.08
N HIS A 130 -4.55 20.79 2.82
CA HIS A 130 -5.86 20.31 2.42
C HIS A 130 -5.72 19.22 1.34
N TRP A 131 -6.59 18.22 1.37
CA TRP A 131 -6.52 17.08 0.43
C TRP A 131 -6.67 17.52 -1.03
N SER A 132 -7.46 18.58 -1.29
CA SER A 132 -7.65 19.10 -2.65
C SER A 132 -6.36 19.67 -3.24
N LEU A 133 -5.49 20.29 -2.42
CA LEU A 133 -4.19 20.79 -2.88
C LEU A 133 -3.30 19.64 -3.34
N SER A 134 -3.28 18.54 -2.58
CA SER A 134 -2.57 17.31 -2.98
C SER A 134 -3.14 16.73 -4.28
N PHE A 135 -4.46 16.74 -4.45
CA PHE A 135 -5.11 16.25 -5.67
C PHE A 135 -4.80 17.13 -6.90
N VAL A 136 -4.79 18.46 -6.74
CA VAL A 136 -4.38 19.39 -7.80
C VAL A 136 -2.91 19.15 -8.17
N GLY A 137 -2.03 18.97 -7.19
CA GLY A 137 -0.62 18.64 -7.43
C GLY A 137 -0.45 17.33 -8.20
N LEU A 138 -1.19 16.28 -7.84
CA LEU A 138 -1.21 15.01 -8.59
C LEU A 138 -1.66 15.22 -10.04
N SER A 139 -2.77 15.93 -10.25
CA SER A 139 -3.30 16.22 -11.59
C SER A 139 -2.28 16.98 -12.45
N LEU A 140 -1.58 17.95 -11.87
CA LEU A 140 -0.56 18.73 -12.56
C LEU A 140 0.66 17.85 -12.91
N CYS A 141 1.13 17.01 -12.00
CA CYS A 141 2.22 16.06 -12.28
C CYS A 141 1.87 15.12 -13.45
N ILE A 142 0.69 14.51 -13.42
CA ILE A 142 0.22 13.61 -14.50
C ILE A 142 0.13 14.38 -15.82
N THR A 143 -0.48 15.57 -15.82
CA THR A 143 -0.63 16.39 -17.02
C THR A 143 0.73 16.71 -17.66
N VAL A 144 1.71 17.17 -16.87
CA VAL A 144 3.05 17.49 -17.36
C VAL A 144 3.79 16.25 -17.88
N MET A 145 3.62 15.09 -17.23
CA MET A 145 4.20 13.83 -17.73
C MET A 145 3.64 13.48 -19.11
N PHE A 146 2.32 13.53 -19.29
CA PHE A 146 1.69 13.22 -20.58
C PHE A 146 2.04 14.26 -21.67
N MET A 147 2.14 15.55 -21.32
CA MET A 147 2.57 16.61 -22.25
C MET A 147 4.02 16.44 -22.70
N THR A 148 4.90 15.92 -21.84
CA THR A 148 6.32 15.72 -22.17
C THR A 148 6.50 14.49 -23.07
N SER A 149 5.98 13.33 -22.65
CA SER A 149 5.95 12.13 -23.48
C SER A 149 4.97 11.12 -22.90
N TRP A 150 3.86 10.90 -23.61
CA TRP A 150 2.82 9.97 -23.19
C TRP A 150 3.30 8.51 -23.15
N TYR A 151 4.17 8.08 -24.08
CA TYR A 151 4.71 6.72 -24.13
C TYR A 151 5.58 6.42 -22.90
N TYR A 152 6.55 7.29 -22.60
CA TYR A 152 7.41 7.11 -21.42
C TYR A 152 6.61 7.23 -20.13
N ALA A 153 5.61 8.11 -20.07
CA ALA A 153 4.73 8.22 -18.91
C ALA A 153 3.96 6.92 -18.62
N LEU A 154 3.36 6.29 -19.64
CA LEU A 154 2.66 5.02 -19.50
C LEU A 154 3.60 3.90 -19.04
N LEU A 155 4.77 3.77 -19.68
CA LEU A 155 5.77 2.77 -19.31
C LEU A 155 6.23 2.95 -17.85
N ALA A 156 6.51 4.19 -17.46
CA ALA A 156 7.01 4.50 -16.13
C ALA A 156 5.92 4.23 -15.06
N MET A 157 4.67 4.62 -15.30
CA MET A 157 3.54 4.29 -14.41
C MET A 157 3.31 2.78 -14.29
N LEU A 158 3.45 2.03 -15.39
CA LEU A 158 3.34 0.57 -15.38
C LEU A 158 4.42 -0.06 -14.50
N ILE A 159 5.68 0.32 -14.70
CA ILE A 159 6.81 -0.18 -13.90
C ILE A 159 6.60 0.14 -12.41
N ALA A 160 6.17 1.36 -12.09
CA ALA A 160 5.91 1.75 -10.72
C ALA A 160 4.74 0.96 -10.10
N GLY A 161 3.68 0.70 -10.86
CA GLY A 161 2.56 -0.15 -10.43
C GLY A 161 2.99 -1.59 -10.15
N ILE A 162 3.86 -2.16 -10.99
CA ILE A 162 4.43 -3.49 -10.80
C ILE A 162 5.27 -3.52 -9.51
N ILE A 163 6.15 -2.53 -9.31
CA ILE A 163 6.98 -2.42 -8.09
C ILE A 163 6.10 -2.28 -6.85
N TYR A 164 5.07 -1.43 -6.89
CA TYR A 164 4.13 -1.25 -5.79
C TYR A 164 3.45 -2.58 -5.43
N LYS A 165 2.92 -3.30 -6.42
CA LYS A 165 2.26 -4.59 -6.20
C LYS A 165 3.22 -5.67 -5.70
N TYR A 166 4.44 -5.67 -6.20
CA TYR A 166 5.48 -6.58 -5.73
C TYR A 166 5.81 -6.36 -4.25
N ILE A 167 5.97 -5.10 -3.84
CA ILE A 167 6.21 -4.72 -2.45
C ILE A 167 5.02 -5.13 -1.56
N GLU A 168 3.79 -4.87 -2.01
CA GLU A 168 2.57 -5.24 -1.29
C GLU A 168 2.50 -6.76 -1.05
N PHE A 169 2.78 -7.56 -2.09
CA PHE A 169 2.78 -9.02 -2.01
C PHE A 169 3.85 -9.54 -1.04
N ARG A 170 5.09 -9.05 -1.14
CA ARG A 170 6.19 -9.47 -0.24
C ARG A 170 5.97 -9.02 1.20
N GLY A 171 5.36 -7.84 1.41
CA GLY A 171 4.96 -7.37 2.73
C GLY A 171 3.93 -8.30 3.36
N ALA A 172 2.90 -8.69 2.60
CA ALA A 172 1.89 -9.64 3.05
C ALA A 172 2.46 -11.03 3.36
N GLU A 173 3.36 -11.56 2.51
CA GLU A 173 4.04 -12.84 2.73
C GLU A 173 4.87 -12.84 4.02
N LYS A 174 5.56 -11.72 4.32
CA LYS A 174 6.36 -11.58 5.54
C LYS A 174 5.52 -11.46 6.81
N GLU A 175 4.42 -10.72 6.78
CA GLU A 175 3.56 -10.49 7.97
C GLU A 175 2.66 -11.71 8.27
N TRP A 176 2.18 -12.41 7.23
CA TRP A 176 1.15 -13.44 7.37
C TRP A 176 1.58 -14.84 6.92
N GLY A 177 2.82 -15.02 6.43
CA GLY A 177 3.39 -16.29 5.98
C GLY A 177 2.95 -16.76 4.58
N ASP A 178 1.82 -16.26 4.07
CA ASP A 178 1.30 -16.53 2.72
C ASP A 178 0.92 -15.20 2.05
N GLY A 179 1.48 -14.91 0.87
CA GLY A 179 1.30 -13.64 0.18
C GLY A 179 -0.16 -13.35 -0.21
N ILE A 180 -0.88 -14.32 -0.79
CA ILE A 180 -2.26 -14.08 -1.28
C ILE A 180 -3.24 -13.99 -0.11
N ARG A 181 -3.15 -14.92 0.84
CA ARG A 181 -3.99 -14.87 2.05
C ARG A 181 -3.64 -13.67 2.92
N GLY A 182 -2.37 -13.30 3.01
CA GLY A 182 -1.89 -12.13 3.74
C GLY A 182 -2.44 -10.82 3.20
N LEU A 183 -2.55 -10.66 1.88
CA LEU A 183 -3.19 -9.49 1.27
C LEU A 183 -4.66 -9.37 1.69
N ALA A 184 -5.40 -10.48 1.65
CA ALA A 184 -6.80 -10.50 2.09
C ALA A 184 -6.95 -10.19 3.58
N LEU A 185 -6.07 -10.72 4.43
CA LEU A 185 -6.06 -10.47 5.88
C LEU A 185 -5.70 -9.02 6.21
N SER A 186 -4.70 -8.45 5.53
CA SER A 186 -4.31 -7.05 5.70
C SER A 186 -5.44 -6.09 5.29
N ALA A 187 -6.10 -6.36 4.16
CA ALA A 187 -7.27 -5.60 3.72
C ALA A 187 -8.45 -5.70 4.72
N ALA A 188 -8.70 -6.89 5.27
CA ALA A 188 -9.74 -7.10 6.27
C ALA A 188 -9.43 -6.35 7.58
N ARG A 189 -8.19 -6.46 8.09
CA ARG A 189 -7.72 -5.74 9.29
C ARG A 189 -7.84 -4.24 9.13
N TYR A 190 -7.38 -3.69 8.01
CA TYR A 190 -7.49 -2.26 7.72
C TYR A 190 -8.94 -1.77 7.72
N SER A 191 -9.84 -2.56 7.11
CA SER A 191 -11.27 -2.24 7.07
C SER A 191 -11.92 -2.31 8.45
N LEU A 192 -11.57 -3.29 9.29
CA LEU A 192 -12.10 -3.44 10.65
C LEU A 192 -11.64 -2.29 11.57
N LEU A 193 -10.36 -1.92 11.53
CA LEU A 193 -9.84 -0.79 12.32
C LEU A 193 -10.52 0.53 11.94
N ARG A 194 -10.81 0.72 10.66
CA ARG A 194 -11.52 1.91 10.18
C ARG A 194 -12.99 1.96 10.62
N LEU A 195 -13.63 0.81 10.83
CA LEU A 195 -15.01 0.75 11.32
C LEU A 195 -15.15 1.16 12.79
N GLU A 196 -14.07 1.04 13.57
CA GLU A 196 -14.03 1.48 14.98
C GLU A 196 -14.02 3.01 15.09
N GLU A 197 -13.38 3.70 14.13
CA GLU A 197 -13.30 5.16 14.08
C GLU A 197 -14.54 5.80 13.43
N GLY A 198 -15.68 5.75 14.12
CA GLY A 198 -16.88 6.52 13.73
C GLY A 198 -18.10 6.27 14.61
N PRO A 199 -18.98 7.27 14.83
CA PRO A 199 -20.22 7.04 15.55
C PRO A 199 -21.10 6.07 14.74
N PRO A 200 -21.70 5.03 15.37
CA PRO A 200 -22.60 4.14 14.68
C PRO A 200 -23.74 4.95 14.06
N HIS A 201 -23.99 4.77 12.77
CA HIS A 201 -25.02 5.53 12.06
C HIS A 201 -26.40 5.20 12.63
N THR A 202 -26.99 6.13 13.37
CA THR A 202 -28.28 5.96 14.07
C THR A 202 -29.50 5.99 13.14
N LYS A 203 -29.38 6.53 11.92
CA LYS A 203 -30.52 6.76 11.01
C LYS A 203 -30.78 5.64 10.00
N ASN A 204 -29.80 4.78 9.73
CA ASN A 204 -29.92 3.70 8.74
C ASN A 204 -29.75 2.34 9.42
N TRP A 205 -30.82 1.84 10.02
CA TRP A 205 -30.80 0.48 10.58
C TRP A 205 -30.64 -0.56 9.47
N ARG A 206 -29.71 -1.50 9.69
CA ARG A 206 -29.44 -2.65 8.83
C ARG A 206 -29.28 -3.88 9.74
N PRO A 207 -30.16 -4.89 9.66
CA PRO A 207 -30.10 -6.04 10.56
C PRO A 207 -28.81 -6.83 10.31
N GLN A 208 -28.00 -7.07 11.34
CA GLN A 208 -26.95 -8.09 11.33
C GLN A 208 -27.48 -9.28 12.10
N ILE A 209 -27.47 -10.46 11.49
CA ILE A 209 -28.20 -11.62 12.01
C ILE A 209 -27.23 -12.60 12.66
N LEU A 210 -27.50 -12.93 13.92
CA LEU A 210 -26.91 -14.07 14.62
C LEU A 210 -27.93 -15.22 14.60
N ILE A 211 -27.62 -16.30 13.91
CA ILE A 211 -28.45 -17.50 13.84
C ILE A 211 -27.99 -18.46 14.94
N LEU A 212 -28.83 -18.64 15.95
CA LEU A 212 -28.62 -19.64 16.99
C LEU A 212 -29.15 -20.99 16.51
N ALA A 213 -28.24 -21.85 16.05
CA ALA A 213 -28.58 -23.16 15.50
C ALA A 213 -28.50 -24.24 16.58
N LYS A 214 -29.65 -24.83 16.94
CA LYS A 214 -29.67 -26.00 17.82
C LYS A 214 -29.25 -27.24 17.05
N LEU A 215 -28.23 -27.96 17.53
CA LEU A 215 -27.78 -29.22 16.94
C LEU A 215 -28.57 -30.42 17.50
N THR A 216 -28.70 -31.47 16.68
CA THR A 216 -29.13 -32.81 17.10
C THR A 216 -27.96 -33.58 17.70
N LYS A 217 -28.22 -34.77 18.25
CA LYS A 217 -27.19 -35.68 18.77
C LYS A 217 -26.13 -36.05 17.71
N ASP A 218 -26.52 -36.04 16.43
CA ASP A 218 -25.63 -36.31 15.30
C ASP A 218 -24.89 -35.05 14.80
N LEU A 219 -24.88 -33.96 15.57
CA LEU A 219 -24.21 -32.69 15.25
C LEU A 219 -24.74 -32.05 13.95
N VAL A 220 -26.03 -32.25 13.63
CA VAL A 220 -26.70 -31.63 12.48
C VAL A 220 -27.68 -30.55 12.96
N PRO A 221 -27.83 -29.41 12.24
CA PRO A 221 -28.79 -28.38 12.62
C PRO A 221 -30.23 -28.92 12.59
N LYS A 222 -30.91 -28.88 13.75
CA LYS A 222 -32.28 -29.38 13.92
C LYS A 222 -33.28 -28.62 13.04
N TYR A 223 -33.10 -27.31 12.89
CA TYR A 223 -34.03 -26.43 12.20
C TYR A 223 -33.37 -25.76 10.99
N LYS A 224 -33.18 -26.52 9.89
CA LYS A 224 -32.58 -26.01 8.65
C LYS A 224 -33.31 -24.79 8.06
N LYS A 225 -34.64 -24.73 8.21
CA LYS A 225 -35.48 -23.61 7.70
C LYS A 225 -35.11 -22.23 8.28
N LEU A 226 -34.44 -22.17 9.43
CA LEU A 226 -33.92 -20.91 9.98
C LEU A 226 -32.86 -20.28 9.05
N PHE A 227 -32.01 -21.10 8.45
CA PHE A 227 -31.01 -20.65 7.49
C PHE A 227 -31.68 -20.18 6.20
N THR A 228 -32.69 -20.88 5.71
CA THR A 228 -33.49 -20.45 4.56
C THR A 228 -34.15 -19.10 4.79
N PHE A 229 -34.75 -18.89 5.97
CA PHE A 229 -35.37 -17.61 6.34
C PHE A 229 -34.33 -16.48 6.42
N ALA A 230 -33.17 -16.72 7.04
CA ALA A 230 -32.08 -15.75 7.09
C ALA A 230 -31.55 -15.39 5.70
N SER A 231 -31.47 -16.39 4.80
CA SER A 231 -31.08 -16.20 3.40
C SER A 231 -32.04 -15.25 2.68
N GLN A 232 -33.36 -15.47 2.84
CA GLN A 232 -34.40 -14.63 2.25
C GLN A 232 -34.42 -13.22 2.82
N LEU A 233 -34.28 -13.08 4.15
CA LEU A 233 -34.28 -11.79 4.83
C LEU A 233 -33.09 -10.91 4.43
N LYS A 234 -31.91 -11.51 4.21
CA LYS A 234 -30.68 -10.78 3.90
C LYS A 234 -30.39 -10.67 2.41
N ALA A 235 -30.99 -11.52 1.58
CA ALA A 235 -30.73 -11.62 0.14
C ALA A 235 -29.21 -11.64 -0.19
N GLY A 236 -28.41 -12.30 0.65
CA GLY A 236 -26.96 -12.42 0.51
C GLY A 236 -26.14 -11.16 0.82
N LYS A 237 -26.72 -10.12 1.46
CA LYS A 237 -26.03 -8.87 1.81
C LYS A 237 -25.90 -8.65 3.32
N GLY A 238 -24.80 -8.04 3.74
CA GLY A 238 -24.48 -7.74 5.14
C GLY A 238 -23.95 -8.95 5.91
N LEU A 239 -23.83 -8.80 7.23
CA LEU A 239 -23.24 -9.81 8.11
C LEU A 239 -24.30 -10.79 8.61
N THR A 240 -23.97 -12.07 8.51
CA THR A 240 -24.72 -13.19 9.09
C THR A 240 -23.73 -14.12 9.77
N ILE A 241 -23.99 -14.51 11.01
CA ILE A 241 -23.14 -15.43 11.78
C ILE A 241 -24.02 -16.58 12.26
N GLY A 242 -23.66 -17.82 11.92
CA GLY A 242 -24.30 -19.03 12.44
C GLY A 242 -23.51 -19.59 13.62
N VAL A 243 -24.13 -19.64 14.80
CA VAL A 243 -23.49 -20.14 16.02
C VAL A 243 -24.27 -21.31 16.59
N SER A 244 -23.55 -22.30 17.11
CA SER A 244 -24.12 -23.36 17.95
C SER A 244 -23.33 -23.51 19.23
N VAL A 245 -24.02 -23.91 20.29
CA VAL A 245 -23.41 -24.27 21.58
C VAL A 245 -23.47 -25.79 21.73
N ILE A 246 -22.34 -26.40 22.09
CA ILE A 246 -22.23 -27.81 22.43
C ILE A 246 -21.99 -27.91 23.93
N GLU A 247 -22.80 -28.74 24.59
CA GLU A 247 -22.68 -28.98 26.02
C GLU A 247 -21.54 -29.96 26.29
N GLY A 248 -20.54 -29.55 27.07
CA GLY A 248 -19.42 -30.42 27.45
C GLY A 248 -18.15 -29.67 27.86
N ASP A 249 -17.10 -30.46 28.11
CA ASP A 249 -15.76 -29.93 28.38
C ASP A 249 -14.99 -29.72 27.07
N TYR A 250 -14.33 -28.57 26.94
CA TYR A 250 -13.56 -28.19 25.73
C TYR A 250 -12.49 -29.24 25.37
N SER A 251 -11.74 -29.74 26.35
CA SER A 251 -10.64 -30.69 26.13
C SER A 251 -11.09 -32.02 25.54
N LYS A 252 -12.33 -32.44 25.81
CA LYS A 252 -12.88 -33.72 25.34
C LYS A 252 -13.66 -33.57 24.04
N SER A 253 -14.34 -32.43 23.87
CA SER A 253 -15.34 -32.22 22.80
C SER A 253 -14.81 -31.35 21.64
N TYR A 254 -13.50 -31.10 21.58
CA TYR A 254 -12.89 -30.30 20.49
C TYR A 254 -13.17 -30.88 19.10
N GLY A 255 -13.04 -32.20 18.95
CA GLY A 255 -13.31 -32.88 17.67
C GLY A 255 -14.78 -32.75 17.24
N GLU A 256 -15.71 -32.89 18.19
CA GLU A 256 -17.15 -32.72 17.95
C GLU A 256 -17.49 -31.28 17.57
N SER A 257 -16.86 -30.29 18.20
CA SER A 257 -17.02 -28.87 17.83
C SER A 257 -16.52 -28.59 16.41
N HIS A 258 -15.40 -29.16 16.01
CA HIS A 258 -14.90 -29.01 14.64
C HIS A 258 -15.84 -29.65 13.61
N ALA A 259 -16.34 -30.86 13.88
CA ALA A 259 -17.31 -31.55 13.04
C ALA A 259 -18.64 -30.78 12.93
N ALA A 260 -19.15 -30.26 14.05
CA ALA A 260 -20.34 -29.42 14.10
C ALA A 260 -20.16 -28.12 13.31
N LYS A 261 -18.99 -27.48 13.38
CA LYS A 261 -18.66 -26.27 12.61
C LYS A 261 -18.67 -26.53 11.11
N GLN A 262 -18.17 -27.68 10.67
CA GLN A 262 -18.21 -28.10 9.27
C GLN A 262 -19.64 -28.42 8.81
N SER A 263 -20.43 -29.08 9.66
CA SER A 263 -21.86 -29.36 9.45
C SER A 263 -22.68 -28.07 9.29
N LEU A 264 -22.46 -27.07 10.16
CA LEU A 264 -23.07 -25.74 10.06
C LEU A 264 -22.67 -25.01 8.78
N ARG A 265 -21.38 -25.06 8.41
CA ARG A 265 -20.89 -24.45 7.16
C ARG A 265 -21.55 -25.09 5.94
N ARG A 266 -21.72 -26.41 5.95
CA ARG A 266 -22.42 -27.13 4.89
C ARG A 266 -23.89 -26.71 4.80
N ALA A 267 -24.60 -26.63 5.93
CA ALA A 267 -25.99 -26.17 5.95
C ALA A 267 -26.15 -24.73 5.45
N MET A 268 -25.24 -23.82 5.83
CA MET A 268 -25.24 -22.45 5.30
C MET A 268 -25.02 -22.40 3.79
N ASN A 269 -24.12 -23.22 3.26
CA ASN A 269 -23.85 -23.28 1.82
C ASN A 269 -25.04 -23.87 1.05
N GLU A 270 -25.66 -24.94 1.55
CA GLU A 270 -26.87 -25.56 0.97
C GLU A 270 -28.01 -24.54 0.87
N GLU A 271 -28.22 -23.74 1.91
CA GLU A 271 -29.28 -22.72 2.00
C GLU A 271 -28.87 -21.35 1.41
N LYS A 272 -27.70 -21.28 0.74
CA LYS A 272 -27.14 -20.08 0.10
C LYS A 272 -26.95 -18.88 1.04
N VAL A 273 -26.73 -19.13 2.34
CA VAL A 273 -26.44 -18.09 3.33
C VAL A 273 -24.96 -17.71 3.26
N LYS A 274 -24.66 -16.46 2.92
CA LYS A 274 -23.31 -15.90 2.99
C LYS A 274 -23.04 -15.38 4.39
N GLY A 275 -22.03 -15.92 5.06
CA GLY A 275 -21.70 -15.53 6.42
C GLY A 275 -20.58 -16.35 7.05
N PHE A 276 -20.43 -16.19 8.36
CA PHE A 276 -19.44 -16.92 9.16
C PHE A 276 -20.14 -17.98 10.02
N VAL A 277 -19.40 -19.02 10.40
CA VAL A 277 -19.86 -20.04 11.34
C VAL A 277 -18.95 -20.08 12.55
N ASP A 278 -19.53 -20.30 13.71
CA ASP A 278 -18.77 -20.62 14.90
C ASP A 278 -19.48 -21.64 15.80
N THR A 279 -18.70 -22.29 16.65
CA THR A 279 -19.18 -23.29 17.60
C THR A 279 -18.53 -23.06 18.95
N LEU A 280 -19.37 -22.88 19.98
CA LEU A 280 -18.92 -22.69 21.35
C LEU A 280 -19.11 -24.00 22.12
N ILE A 281 -18.13 -24.37 22.94
CA ILE A 281 -18.27 -25.47 23.90
C ILE A 281 -18.45 -24.85 25.29
N ALA A 282 -19.54 -25.17 25.96
CA ALA A 282 -19.85 -24.66 27.29
C ALA A 282 -20.39 -25.77 28.19
N LYS A 283 -20.19 -25.65 29.51
CA LYS A 283 -20.73 -26.63 30.47
C LYS A 283 -22.25 -26.65 30.49
N ASN A 284 -22.86 -25.48 30.32
CA ASN A 284 -24.29 -25.29 30.24
C ASN A 284 -24.65 -24.60 28.92
N ILE A 285 -25.70 -25.08 28.25
CA ILE A 285 -26.17 -24.49 26.99
C ILE A 285 -26.59 -23.02 27.20
N THR A 286 -27.27 -22.73 28.30
CA THR A 286 -27.78 -21.39 28.62
C THR A 286 -26.66 -20.38 28.81
N GLU A 287 -25.59 -20.79 29.48
CA GLU A 287 -24.39 -19.97 29.70
C GLU A 287 -23.69 -19.71 28.36
N GLY A 288 -23.54 -20.74 27.53
CA GLY A 288 -22.93 -20.58 26.20
C GLY A 288 -23.74 -19.73 25.22
N ILE A 289 -25.07 -19.66 25.35
CA ILE A 289 -25.90 -18.75 24.53
C ILE A 289 -25.77 -17.30 25.01
N SER A 290 -25.48 -17.10 26.30
CA SER A 290 -25.33 -15.76 26.88
C SER A 290 -23.99 -15.10 26.56
N HIS A 291 -22.97 -15.89 26.21
CA HIS A 291 -21.63 -15.41 25.85
C HIS A 291 -21.55 -15.03 24.37
#